data_AF-A0A947TIB9-F1
#
_entry.id   AF-A0A947TIB9-F1
#
_cell.length_a   1.000
_cell.length_b   1.000
_cell.length_c   1.000
_cell.angle_alpha   90.00
_cell.angle_beta   90.00
_cell.angle_gamma   90.00
#
_symmetry.space_group_name_H-M   'P 1'
#
loop_
_entity.id
_entity.type
_entity.pdbx_description
1 polymer ?
#
loop_
_entity_poly.entity_id
_entity_poly.type
_entity_poly.pdbx_seq_one_letter_code
_entity_poly.pdbx_strand_id
1 'polypeptide(L)'
;MKKFLKFFLISLGILILTPFLIIGFYELFPAKIHNQTVSGFSAGFLSNLLKVNVTGILFRDQVWSGEIYVSGPLVIVPWVTLKIEPGTVVKFKHSRDYKNPLRGGLIIKGTLQAIGTPEQPIWFTSDAPEPINGDWESIFITSQKENIIKYAIVEYAQLGINFWTASGEVSHSIIRWVNSECIYMERSNPVIEYNTIYNCGYNGIALEQFNYDVKIRYNKIFDNLYNTGIHGEATEVEIEGNIVKNNKFGITFDDFSEAVIKNNLIENNSEEGIRLMNSCQAEVYSNLIKNNGLGISCDLGDSQIIIHNNDISENQNDFYIGEGCQSDLKNNQEKITIPEPVFDYQDIKKTDLGYCPGDPNDKYPYIYPTEDETRKVIKRIVGGIPISFGWSLGWDGQYLWKFRHAGAGNLMKINPQSGEIIASFENPGIAQDHGIAFDGQSLWINDFSALKVFEVDPNNGKILSSFKIPEMGGGASGIAWDGQYLYLVSWLDQNTLYQIDRKGNLISTLRLKGPAGQTITFDGEYFWVSCNQWICKYDRKGNLKGKIYSVAWGTWAMAHDGKYLWTLQRTNENWTDPKVYQIEILDDTILLEK
;
A
#
# COMPACT_ATOMS: atom_id res chain seq x y z
N MET A 1 -23.73 51.87 -15.09
CA MET A 1 -25.16 51.54 -15.16
C MET A 1 -25.30 50.10 -15.66
N LYS A 2 -25.63 49.17 -14.74
CA LYS A 2 -26.19 47.80 -14.93
C LYS A 2 -25.55 46.92 -16.03
N LYS A 3 -24.83 45.82 -15.79
CA LYS A 3 -24.74 44.85 -14.69
C LYS A 3 -23.32 44.24 -14.66
N PHE A 4 -22.59 44.52 -13.59
CA PHE A 4 -21.48 43.75 -13.03
C PHE A 4 -21.78 43.73 -11.52
N LEU A 5 -21.36 42.68 -10.81
CA LEU A 5 -21.45 42.48 -9.34
C LEU A 5 -22.68 41.70 -8.77
N LYS A 6 -22.44 40.42 -8.45
CA LYS A 6 -22.96 39.61 -7.31
C LYS A 6 -22.03 38.37 -7.21
N PHE A 7 -20.88 38.47 -6.53
CA PHE A 7 -20.59 37.95 -5.16
C PHE A 7 -21.23 36.58 -4.87
N PHE A 8 -20.47 35.47 -4.87
CA PHE A 8 -19.64 34.91 -3.78
C PHE A 8 -20.43 34.70 -2.47
N LEU A 9 -20.89 33.45 -2.20
CA LEU A 9 -21.06 32.80 -0.86
C LEU A 9 -21.91 31.49 -0.91
N ILE A 10 -21.33 30.43 -0.30
CA ILE A 10 -21.93 29.25 0.41
C ILE A 10 -22.41 28.08 -0.48
N SER A 11 -21.97 26.81 -0.36
CA SER A 11 -21.50 25.97 0.78
C SER A 11 -20.48 24.91 0.27
N LEU A 12 -19.21 24.90 0.70
CA LEU A 12 -18.57 24.11 1.78
C LEU A 12 -19.28 22.88 2.37
N GLY A 13 -18.57 21.73 2.30
CA GLY A 13 -18.75 20.45 3.01
C GLY A 13 -18.40 19.31 2.05
N ILE A 14 -17.33 18.53 2.16
CA ILE A 14 -16.55 18.01 3.30
C ILE A 14 -15.10 17.83 2.80
N LEU A 15 -14.14 18.47 3.46
CA LEU A 15 -12.71 18.17 3.36
C LEU A 15 -12.30 17.68 4.75
N ILE A 16 -11.83 16.43 4.86
CA ILE A 16 -11.30 15.91 6.13
C ILE A 16 -9.86 16.39 6.25
N LEU A 17 -9.70 17.53 6.92
CA LEU A 17 -8.48 17.86 7.66
C LEU A 17 -8.58 17.17 9.03
N THR A 18 -7.62 16.30 9.37
CA THR A 18 -7.35 16.01 10.78
C THR A 18 -6.39 17.06 11.32
N PRO A 19 -6.73 17.76 12.42
CA PRO A 19 -5.81 18.68 13.07
C PRO A 19 -5.06 17.97 14.21
N PHE A 20 -3.73 17.93 14.15
CA PHE A 20 -2.93 17.86 15.38
C PHE A 20 -2.78 19.28 15.92
N LEU A 21 -3.80 19.74 16.65
CA LEU A 21 -3.71 20.93 17.49
C LEU A 21 -3.10 20.52 18.82
N ILE A 22 -1.79 20.75 18.99
CA ILE A 22 -1.14 20.74 20.30
C ILE A 22 -1.41 22.12 20.92
N ILE A 23 -2.36 22.19 21.85
CA ILE A 23 -2.48 23.32 22.78
C ILE A 23 -2.33 22.77 24.21
N GLY A 24 -1.23 23.20 24.84
CA GLY A 24 -1.18 23.64 26.24
C GLY A 24 -1.46 22.62 27.34
N PHE A 25 -0.43 21.90 27.77
CA PHE A 25 -0.22 21.61 29.19
C PHE A 25 1.23 21.94 29.55
N TYR A 26 1.44 23.15 30.06
CA TYR A 26 2.57 23.47 30.91
C TYR A 26 2.21 23.08 32.35
N GLU A 27 3.23 22.66 33.10
CA GLU A 27 3.26 22.38 34.54
C GLU A 27 2.75 21.02 35.02
N LEU A 28 3.69 20.08 35.19
CA LEU A 28 4.17 19.55 36.49
C LEU A 28 4.75 18.15 36.27
N PHE A 29 6.09 18.02 36.24
CA PHE A 29 6.88 16.93 36.85
C PHE A 29 8.37 17.17 36.50
N PRO A 30 9.27 17.39 37.49
CA PRO A 30 10.67 17.62 37.20
C PRO A 30 11.40 16.29 37.02
N ALA A 31 11.63 15.84 35.78
CA ALA A 31 12.60 14.78 35.51
C ALA A 31 13.97 15.41 35.23
N LYS A 32 14.83 15.43 36.25
CA LYS A 32 16.27 15.69 36.10
C LYS A 32 16.87 14.66 35.15
N ILE A 33 17.38 15.09 34.01
CA ILE A 33 18.30 14.29 33.19
C ILE A 33 19.70 14.88 33.36
N HIS A 34 20.61 14.10 33.93
CA HIS A 34 22.02 14.45 34.03
C HIS A 34 22.68 14.32 32.64
N ASN A 35 23.08 15.45 32.07
CA ASN A 35 24.07 15.49 31.00
C ASN A 35 25.46 15.23 31.62
N GLN A 36 26.14 14.15 31.21
CA GLN A 36 27.58 14.06 31.36
C GLN A 36 28.25 14.45 30.04
N THR A 37 28.87 15.62 30.05
CA THR A 37 29.97 15.99 29.18
C THR A 37 31.18 15.12 29.49
N VAL A 38 31.83 14.56 28.48
CA VAL A 38 33.20 14.03 28.62
C VAL A 38 34.13 14.83 27.73
N SER A 39 34.95 15.67 28.36
CA SER A 39 36.09 16.35 27.77
C SER A 39 37.37 15.55 28.06
N GLY A 40 38.05 15.13 26.99
CA GLY A 40 39.50 14.88 26.91
C GLY A 40 40.10 13.71 27.70
N PHE A 41 40.67 12.72 27.00
CA PHE A 41 42.00 12.14 27.29
C PHE A 41 42.58 11.41 26.06
N SER A 42 43.90 11.29 26.07
CA SER A 42 44.84 11.05 24.96
C SER A 42 44.86 9.65 24.33
N ALA A 43 45.43 9.59 23.12
CA ALA A 43 45.66 8.43 22.27
C ALA A 43 46.26 7.20 22.95
N GLY A 44 45.72 6.02 22.60
CA GLY A 44 46.29 4.71 22.89
C GLY A 44 45.25 3.60 23.04
N PHE A 45 44.93 2.93 21.94
CA PHE A 45 44.28 1.61 21.84
C PHE A 45 43.17 1.25 22.86
N LEU A 46 41.90 1.45 22.44
CA LEU A 46 40.73 0.67 22.84
C LEU A 46 39.59 0.95 21.85
N SER A 47 39.53 0.21 20.74
CA SER A 47 38.41 0.24 19.79
C SER A 47 37.23 -0.57 20.36
N ASN A 48 36.44 0.01 21.25
CA ASN A 48 35.13 -0.51 21.59
C ASN A 48 34.08 0.22 20.75
N LEU A 49 33.33 -0.54 19.94
CA LEU A 49 32.18 -0.08 19.17
C LEU A 49 31.12 0.52 20.11
N LEU A 50 31.14 1.84 20.27
CA LEU A 50 30.01 2.57 20.86
C LEU A 50 28.95 2.72 19.76
N LYS A 51 27.89 1.92 19.84
CA LYS A 51 26.66 2.17 19.05
C LYS A 51 26.06 3.50 19.51
N VAL A 52 25.93 4.47 18.62
CA VAL A 52 25.29 5.75 18.92
C VAL A 52 23.78 5.56 18.83
N ASN A 53 23.07 5.58 19.97
CA ASN A 53 21.62 5.47 20.01
C ASN A 53 20.96 6.86 19.91
N VAL A 54 20.05 7.05 18.95
CA VAL A 54 19.35 8.31 18.68
C VAL A 54 17.84 8.11 18.55
N THR A 55 17.07 9.01 19.13
CA THR A 55 15.60 9.07 19.00
C THR A 55 15.10 10.46 19.40
N GLY A 56 13.84 10.80 19.06
CA GLY A 56 13.22 12.04 19.47
C GLY A 56 13.54 13.19 18.53
N ILE A 57 14.23 14.24 19.02
CA ILE A 57 14.43 15.48 18.26
C ILE A 57 15.90 15.89 18.30
N LEU A 58 16.50 16.14 17.13
CA LEU A 58 17.82 16.75 16.99
C LEU A 58 17.67 18.28 16.89
N PHE A 59 18.27 19.00 17.84
CA PHE A 59 18.22 20.47 17.94
C PHE A 59 19.51 21.19 17.55
N ARG A 60 20.57 20.44 17.22
CA ARG A 60 21.87 20.97 16.81
C ARG A 60 22.40 20.13 15.67
N ASP A 61 23.23 20.75 14.83
CA ASP A 61 23.94 20.07 13.76
C ASP A 61 24.69 18.85 14.29
N GLN A 62 24.67 17.77 13.52
CA GLN A 62 25.38 16.55 13.84
C GLN A 62 26.06 15.98 12.60
N VAL A 63 27.17 15.29 12.87
CA VAL A 63 27.87 14.46 11.90
C VAL A 63 27.82 13.04 12.43
N TRP A 64 27.30 12.11 11.62
CA TRP A 64 27.23 10.70 11.92
C TRP A 64 28.29 9.92 11.14
N SER A 65 28.97 9.00 11.83
CA SER A 65 29.90 8.04 11.25
C SER A 65 29.88 6.72 12.03
N GLY A 66 30.26 5.62 11.36
CA GLY A 66 30.25 4.28 11.96
C GLY A 66 28.86 3.64 12.01
N GLU A 67 28.54 2.92 13.09
CA GLU A 67 27.19 2.36 13.29
C GLU A 67 26.30 3.30 14.13
N ILE A 68 25.18 3.72 13.54
CA ILE A 68 24.15 4.54 14.20
C ILE A 68 22.92 3.68 14.44
N TYR A 69 22.32 3.78 15.62
CA TYR A 69 21.08 3.09 15.96
C TYR A 69 19.94 4.10 16.19
N VAL A 70 18.90 4.06 15.36
CA VAL A 70 17.73 4.93 15.46
C VAL A 70 16.60 4.17 16.15
N SER A 71 16.40 4.38 17.45
CA SER A 71 15.51 3.55 18.27
C SER A 71 14.01 3.88 18.19
N GLY A 72 13.64 4.83 17.35
CA GLY A 72 12.27 5.33 17.16
C GLY A 72 12.28 6.52 16.19
N PRO A 73 11.14 7.21 15.98
CA PRO A 73 11.09 8.38 15.12
C PRO A 73 12.08 9.45 15.57
N LEU A 74 12.88 9.98 14.63
CA LEU A 74 13.86 11.02 14.88
C LEU A 74 13.59 12.23 13.98
N VAL A 75 13.27 13.37 14.60
CA VAL A 75 13.01 14.63 13.90
C VAL A 75 14.27 15.47 13.84
N ILE A 76 14.70 15.82 12.62
CA ILE A 76 15.74 16.82 12.35
C ILE A 76 15.00 18.14 12.14
N VAL A 77 15.12 19.09 13.08
CA VAL A 77 14.35 20.34 13.06
C VAL A 77 14.82 21.32 11.97
N PRO A 78 14.03 22.33 11.58
CA PRO A 78 14.27 23.16 10.39
C PRO A 78 15.61 23.86 10.29
N TRP A 79 16.28 24.19 11.40
CA TRP A 79 17.57 24.88 11.41
C TRP A 79 18.77 23.95 11.57
N VAL A 80 18.55 22.63 11.63
CA VAL A 80 19.60 21.64 11.85
C VAL A 80 20.01 20.98 10.54
N THR A 81 21.31 20.75 10.41
CA THR A 81 21.91 19.90 9.37
C THR A 81 22.37 18.58 9.99
N LEU A 82 21.87 17.48 9.45
CA LEU A 82 22.38 16.14 9.74
C LEU A 82 23.28 15.70 8.58
N LYS A 83 24.59 15.60 8.84
CA LYS A 83 25.56 15.05 7.90
C LYS A 83 25.84 13.59 8.25
N ILE A 84 25.87 12.72 7.24
CA ILE A 84 26.21 11.30 7.40
C ILE A 84 27.42 11.01 6.50
N GLU A 85 28.50 10.55 7.10
CA GLU A 85 29.78 10.31 6.40
C GLU A 85 29.79 8.98 5.65
N PRO A 86 30.66 8.82 4.63
CA PRO A 86 30.82 7.55 3.91
C PRO A 86 31.05 6.35 4.82
N GLY A 87 30.49 5.20 4.42
CA GLY A 87 30.61 3.93 5.15
C GLY A 87 29.77 3.84 6.43
N THR A 88 28.95 4.85 6.73
CA THR A 88 28.04 4.82 7.89
C THR A 88 26.93 3.80 7.68
N VAL A 89 26.63 3.01 8.72
CA VAL A 89 25.49 2.09 8.76
C VAL A 89 24.48 2.60 9.79
N VAL A 90 23.35 3.11 9.31
CA VAL A 90 22.20 3.54 10.09
C VAL A 90 21.21 2.37 10.21
N LYS A 91 21.13 1.80 11.41
CA LYS A 91 20.19 0.73 11.76
C LYS A 91 18.97 1.32 12.45
N PHE A 92 17.80 1.09 11.87
CA PHE A 92 16.54 1.51 12.46
C PHE A 92 15.95 0.38 13.30
N LYS A 93 15.42 0.73 14.48
CA LYS A 93 14.65 -0.20 15.29
C LYS A 93 13.49 -0.76 14.48
N HIS A 94 13.52 -2.06 14.24
CA HIS A 94 12.40 -2.74 13.65
C HIS A 94 11.23 -2.78 14.63
N SER A 95 10.00 -2.72 14.12
CA SER A 95 8.83 -3.13 14.89
C SER A 95 7.89 -3.94 14.02
N ARG A 96 7.69 -5.20 14.41
CA ARG A 96 6.63 -6.05 13.86
C ARG A 96 5.42 -6.08 14.79
N ASP A 97 5.49 -5.29 15.86
CA ASP A 97 4.37 -5.10 16.77
C ASP A 97 3.30 -4.25 16.09
N TYR A 98 2.16 -4.86 15.88
CA TYR A 98 0.98 -4.29 15.29
C TYR A 98 0.05 -3.66 16.31
N LYS A 99 0.34 -3.86 17.61
CA LYS A 99 -0.39 -3.29 18.73
C LYS A 99 0.10 -1.87 18.97
N ASN A 100 1.42 -1.69 18.95
CA ASN A 100 2.10 -0.41 19.14
C ASN A 100 3.33 -0.33 18.21
N PRO A 101 3.15 -0.03 16.91
CA PRO A 101 4.27 0.06 15.99
C PRO A 101 5.13 1.28 16.33
N LEU A 102 6.15 1.10 17.18
CA LEU A 102 7.21 2.09 17.36
C LEU A 102 8.45 1.65 16.59
N ARG A 103 8.46 1.99 15.31
CA ARG A 103 9.55 1.77 14.36
C ARG A 103 10.51 2.97 14.35
N GLY A 104 11.77 2.72 14.02
CA GLY A 104 12.73 3.78 13.71
C GLY A 104 12.38 4.48 12.40
N GLY A 105 12.71 5.76 12.29
CA GLY A 105 12.55 6.52 11.05
C GLY A 105 13.16 7.91 11.16
N LEU A 106 13.45 8.55 10.02
CA LEU A 106 13.95 9.93 9.99
C LEU A 106 12.85 10.86 9.47
N ILE A 107 12.65 11.98 10.16
CA ILE A 107 11.78 13.07 9.74
C ILE A 107 12.64 14.32 9.55
N ILE A 108 12.99 14.61 8.30
CA ILE A 108 13.88 15.69 7.90
C ILE A 108 13.08 16.96 7.64
N LYS A 109 12.95 17.81 8.67
CA LYS A 109 12.46 19.20 8.50
C LYS A 109 13.60 20.19 8.22
N GLY A 110 14.83 19.83 8.59
CA GLY A 110 16.05 20.59 8.34
C GLY A 110 16.73 20.21 7.04
N THR A 111 18.04 19.96 7.10
CA THR A 111 18.86 19.52 5.95
C THR A 111 19.44 18.14 6.23
N LEU A 112 19.32 17.21 5.28
CA LEU A 112 20.01 15.92 5.27
C LEU A 112 21.15 15.94 4.23
N GLN A 113 22.37 15.62 4.66
CA GLN A 113 23.56 15.50 3.82
C GLN A 113 24.14 14.10 4.00
N ALA A 114 23.54 13.12 3.33
CA ALA A 114 23.97 11.72 3.34
C ALA A 114 24.72 11.41 2.04
N ILE A 115 26.04 11.60 2.06
CA ILE A 115 26.89 11.50 0.87
C ILE A 115 27.98 10.47 1.15
N GLY A 116 27.79 9.26 0.61
CA GLY A 116 28.76 8.18 0.63
C GLY A 116 29.79 8.27 -0.49
N THR A 117 30.48 7.16 -0.75
CA THR A 117 31.28 6.95 -1.97
C THR A 117 30.97 5.57 -2.58
N PRO A 118 31.34 5.29 -3.84
CA PRO A 118 31.15 3.96 -4.41
C PRO A 118 31.74 2.81 -3.58
N GLU A 119 32.90 3.03 -2.96
CA GLU A 119 33.60 2.05 -2.13
C GLU A 119 33.06 1.99 -0.70
N GLN A 120 32.43 3.07 -0.24
CA GLN A 120 31.92 3.23 1.12
C GLN A 120 30.50 3.82 1.10
N PRO A 121 29.52 3.06 0.59
CA PRO A 121 28.15 3.53 0.57
C PRO A 121 27.59 3.68 1.99
N ILE A 122 26.66 4.60 2.17
CA ILE A 122 25.90 4.74 3.41
C ILE A 122 24.76 3.72 3.41
N TRP A 123 24.57 2.98 4.50
CA TRP A 123 23.50 1.99 4.62
C TRP A 123 22.39 2.49 5.53
N PHE A 124 21.15 2.48 5.05
CA PHE A 124 19.93 2.68 5.83
C PHE A 124 19.17 1.36 5.84
N THR A 125 19.14 0.67 6.98
CA THR A 125 18.67 -0.72 7.07
C THR A 125 18.02 -1.03 8.42
N SER A 126 17.40 -2.19 8.53
CA SER A 126 16.79 -2.71 9.76
C SER A 126 17.86 -3.15 10.78
N ASP A 127 17.58 -3.00 12.08
CA ASP A 127 18.36 -3.59 13.16
C ASP A 127 18.02 -5.07 13.42
N ALA A 128 17.00 -5.62 12.74
CA ALA A 128 16.58 -6.99 12.94
C ALA A 128 17.70 -7.98 12.54
N PRO A 129 17.85 -9.10 13.26
CA PRO A 129 18.73 -10.18 12.85
C PRO A 129 18.40 -10.70 11.45
N GLU A 130 17.09 -10.88 11.20
CA GLU A 130 16.49 -11.32 9.93
C GLU A 130 15.61 -10.19 9.36
N PRO A 131 16.18 -9.21 8.62
CA PRO A 131 15.42 -8.07 8.12
C PRO A 131 14.30 -8.46 7.17
N ILE A 132 13.15 -7.81 7.30
CA ILE A 132 12.04 -7.90 6.35
C ILE A 132 11.61 -6.50 5.95
N ASN A 133 11.05 -6.37 4.75
CA ASN A 133 10.42 -5.14 4.30
C ASN A 133 9.37 -4.65 5.31
N GLY A 134 9.33 -3.34 5.54
CA GLY A 134 8.47 -2.75 6.55
C GLY A 134 9.03 -2.78 7.97
N ASP A 135 10.25 -3.24 8.21
CA ASP A 135 10.81 -3.25 9.56
C ASP A 135 10.87 -1.83 10.17
N TRP A 136 11.21 -0.82 9.38
CA TRP A 136 11.31 0.58 9.82
C TRP A 136 10.46 1.53 8.96
N GLU A 137 10.23 2.75 9.41
CA GLU A 137 9.27 3.68 8.77
C GLU A 137 9.72 4.15 7.39
N SER A 138 10.56 5.18 7.36
CA SER A 138 11.01 5.85 6.13
C SER A 138 12.08 6.90 6.42
N ILE A 139 12.70 7.40 5.34
CA ILE A 139 13.38 8.69 5.33
C ILE A 139 12.38 9.71 4.81
N PHE A 140 11.68 10.39 5.73
CA PHE A 140 10.62 11.34 5.42
C PHE A 140 11.13 12.77 5.39
N ILE A 141 11.17 13.38 4.21
CA ILE A 141 11.70 14.71 3.96
C ILE A 141 10.54 15.68 3.76
N THR A 142 10.47 16.71 4.60
CA THR A 142 9.41 17.73 4.56
C THR A 142 10.00 19.14 4.47
N SER A 143 11.07 19.29 3.70
CA SER A 143 11.93 20.47 3.67
C SER A 143 12.31 20.80 2.23
N GLN A 144 12.26 22.09 1.89
CA GLN A 144 12.65 22.63 0.58
C GLN A 144 14.15 22.96 0.48
N LYS A 145 14.95 22.43 1.41
CA LYS A 145 16.39 22.62 1.44
C LYS A 145 17.10 21.62 0.53
N GLU A 146 18.40 21.83 0.33
CA GLU A 146 19.28 20.90 -0.38
C GLU A 146 19.47 19.62 0.44
N ASN A 147 18.53 18.68 0.34
CA ASN A 147 18.61 17.36 0.94
C ASN A 147 19.25 16.41 -0.06
N ILE A 148 20.39 15.82 0.29
CA ILE A 148 21.16 14.95 -0.62
C ILE A 148 21.26 13.55 -0.02
N ILE A 149 20.88 12.55 -0.81
CA ILE A 149 21.12 11.12 -0.56
C ILE A 149 21.91 10.60 -1.75
N LYS A 150 23.20 10.34 -1.55
CA LYS A 150 24.12 9.96 -2.63
C LYS A 150 25.03 8.82 -2.21
N TYR A 151 25.24 7.83 -3.10
CA TYR A 151 25.97 6.60 -2.77
C TYR A 151 25.43 5.93 -1.50
N ALA A 152 24.12 5.72 -1.48
CA ALA A 152 23.43 5.09 -0.36
C ALA A 152 22.74 3.79 -0.77
N ILE A 153 22.56 2.90 0.20
CA ILE A 153 21.70 1.72 0.10
C ILE A 153 20.55 1.89 1.10
N VAL A 154 19.32 1.93 0.61
CA VAL A 154 18.09 2.03 1.41
C VAL A 154 17.29 0.75 1.25
N GLU A 155 17.10 0.02 2.34
CA GLU A 155 16.46 -1.30 2.31
C GLU A 155 15.59 -1.59 3.54
N TYR A 156 14.58 -2.44 3.36
CA TYR A 156 13.69 -2.96 4.40
C TYR A 156 12.75 -1.93 5.08
N ALA A 157 12.61 -0.74 4.50
CA ALA A 157 11.67 0.27 4.97
C ALA A 157 10.22 -0.11 4.67
N GLN A 158 9.25 0.50 5.37
CA GLN A 158 7.84 0.50 5.01
C GLN A 158 7.65 1.32 3.74
N LEU A 159 8.19 2.54 3.74
CA LEU A 159 8.29 3.44 2.61
C LEU A 159 9.75 3.90 2.52
N GLY A 160 10.36 3.92 1.35
CA GLY A 160 11.81 4.13 1.24
C GLY A 160 12.22 5.58 1.53
N ILE A 161 12.31 6.36 0.47
CA ILE A 161 12.57 7.80 0.53
C ILE A 161 11.27 8.53 0.19
N ASN A 162 10.77 9.36 1.10
CA ASN A 162 9.52 10.08 0.94
C ASN A 162 9.76 11.59 0.93
N PHE A 163 9.41 12.25 -0.17
CA PHE A 163 9.38 13.70 -0.28
C PHE A 163 7.96 14.23 -0.12
N TRP A 164 7.72 15.12 0.84
CA TRP A 164 6.40 15.70 1.07
C TRP A 164 6.50 17.20 1.21
N THR A 165 6.00 17.92 0.20
CA THR A 165 6.21 19.37 0.08
C THR A 165 7.71 19.70 0.19
N ALA A 166 8.55 18.94 -0.51
CA ALA A 166 10.00 18.94 -0.31
C ALA A 166 10.79 18.97 -1.63
N SER A 167 12.08 19.22 -1.50
CA SER A 167 13.05 19.15 -2.59
C SER A 167 14.28 18.34 -2.14
N GLY A 168 15.07 17.87 -3.12
CA GLY A 168 16.31 17.17 -2.85
C GLY A 168 16.85 16.40 -4.05
N GLU A 169 17.92 15.67 -3.80
CA GLU A 169 18.59 14.80 -4.77
C GLU A 169 18.70 13.39 -4.18
N VAL A 170 18.31 12.39 -4.98
CA VAL A 170 18.68 10.99 -4.76
C VAL A 170 19.50 10.55 -5.95
N SER A 171 20.79 10.28 -5.75
CA SER A 171 21.65 9.86 -6.84
C SER A 171 22.64 8.75 -6.51
N HIS A 172 23.05 8.00 -7.53
CA HIS A 172 24.08 6.96 -7.41
C HIS A 172 23.79 5.96 -6.29
N SER A 173 22.52 5.65 -6.05
CA SER A 173 22.06 4.92 -4.88
C SER A 173 21.24 3.68 -5.25
N ILE A 174 21.13 2.75 -4.31
CA ILE A 174 20.33 1.53 -4.42
C ILE A 174 19.16 1.62 -3.46
N ILE A 175 17.94 1.45 -3.97
CA ILE A 175 16.73 1.41 -3.16
C ILE A 175 15.99 0.12 -3.48
N ARG A 176 15.83 -0.76 -2.48
CA ARG A 176 15.33 -2.11 -2.71
C ARG A 176 14.62 -2.69 -1.49
N TRP A 177 13.79 -3.71 -1.73
CA TRP A 177 13.14 -4.47 -0.66
C TRP A 177 12.35 -3.57 0.31
N VAL A 178 11.70 -2.55 -0.25
CA VAL A 178 10.80 -1.66 0.49
C VAL A 178 9.40 -2.23 0.40
N ASN A 179 8.61 -2.12 1.48
CA ASN A 179 7.27 -2.74 1.54
C ASN A 179 6.24 -2.07 0.62
N SER A 180 6.37 -0.75 0.41
CA SER A 180 5.51 0.05 -0.45
C SER A 180 6.31 0.64 -1.62
N GLU A 181 6.34 1.95 -1.79
CA GLU A 181 7.10 2.66 -2.80
C GLU A 181 8.56 2.83 -2.37
N CYS A 182 9.50 2.51 -3.26
CA CYS A 182 10.91 2.75 -2.99
C CYS A 182 11.22 4.26 -2.89
N ILE A 183 10.66 5.04 -3.82
CA ILE A 183 10.69 6.50 -3.76
C ILE A 183 9.26 7.01 -3.95
N TYR A 184 8.80 7.83 -3.01
CA TYR A 184 7.50 8.47 -3.03
C TYR A 184 7.67 9.98 -2.99
N MET A 185 6.84 10.71 -3.72
CA MET A 185 6.81 12.16 -3.63
C MET A 185 5.41 12.75 -3.77
N GLU A 186 5.12 13.77 -2.98
CA GLU A 186 3.90 14.58 -3.04
C GLU A 186 4.21 16.07 -2.94
N ARG A 187 3.63 16.89 -3.84
CA ARG A 187 3.84 18.35 -3.90
C ARG A 187 5.32 18.76 -3.86
N SER A 188 6.17 17.99 -4.53
CA SER A 188 7.62 18.04 -4.41
C SER A 188 8.31 18.19 -5.77
N ASN A 189 9.62 18.43 -5.74
CA ASN A 189 10.44 18.63 -6.94
C ASN A 189 11.86 18.04 -6.84
N PRO A 190 12.03 16.74 -6.48
CA PRO A 190 13.35 16.14 -6.38
C PRO A 190 13.96 15.80 -7.73
N VAL A 191 15.30 15.67 -7.74
CA VAL A 191 16.06 15.06 -8.83
C VAL A 191 16.43 13.63 -8.44
N ILE A 192 16.02 12.66 -9.26
CA ILE A 192 16.27 11.24 -9.05
C ILE A 192 17.10 10.71 -10.22
N GLU A 193 18.40 10.48 -10.00
CA GLU A 193 19.29 10.10 -11.11
C GLU A 193 20.36 9.07 -10.80
N TYR A 194 20.71 8.24 -11.81
CA TYR A 194 21.75 7.22 -11.67
C TYR A 194 21.50 6.25 -10.51
N ASN A 195 20.24 5.89 -10.23
CA ASN A 195 19.90 4.94 -9.17
C ASN A 195 19.57 3.55 -9.71
N THR A 196 19.68 2.54 -8.84
CA THR A 196 19.21 1.17 -9.07
C THR A 196 18.05 0.90 -8.10
N ILE A 197 16.83 0.79 -8.64
CA ILE A 197 15.58 0.72 -7.86
C ILE A 197 14.83 -0.56 -8.22
N TYR A 198 14.63 -1.46 -7.25
CA TYR A 198 14.04 -2.76 -7.58
C TYR A 198 13.42 -3.51 -6.40
N ASN A 199 12.55 -4.48 -6.71
CA ASN A 199 11.84 -5.29 -5.71
C ASN A 199 11.11 -4.43 -4.66
N CYS A 200 10.47 -3.33 -5.10
CA CYS A 200 9.58 -2.53 -4.28
C CYS A 200 8.21 -3.23 -4.20
N GLY A 201 7.53 -3.13 -3.06
CA GLY A 201 6.24 -3.82 -2.86
C GLY A 201 5.07 -3.18 -3.60
N TYR A 202 5.23 -1.93 -4.06
CA TYR A 202 4.26 -1.26 -4.93
C TYR A 202 4.96 -0.64 -6.16
N ASN A 203 5.19 0.67 -6.17
CA ASN A 203 5.87 1.37 -7.27
C ASN A 203 7.39 1.49 -7.03
N GLY A 204 8.17 1.49 -8.12
CA GLY A 204 9.58 1.87 -8.05
C GLY A 204 9.74 3.34 -7.63
N ILE A 205 9.11 4.23 -8.41
CA ILE A 205 9.00 5.66 -8.13
C ILE A 205 7.53 6.06 -8.28
N ALA A 206 6.96 6.72 -7.27
CA ALA A 206 5.60 7.26 -7.30
C ALA A 206 5.60 8.78 -7.10
N LEU A 207 4.93 9.48 -8.02
CA LEU A 207 4.70 10.93 -7.99
C LEU A 207 3.21 11.18 -7.78
N GLU A 208 2.79 11.32 -6.53
CA GLU A 208 1.40 11.56 -6.19
C GLU A 208 1.12 13.05 -6.06
N GLN A 209 0.03 13.53 -6.63
CA GLN A 209 -0.59 14.83 -6.34
C GLN A 209 0.35 16.05 -6.38
N PHE A 210 0.38 16.71 -7.54
CA PHE A 210 0.91 18.07 -7.75
C PHE A 210 2.42 18.23 -7.59
N ASN A 211 3.23 17.26 -8.06
CA ASN A 211 4.68 17.45 -8.18
C ASN A 211 5.02 18.26 -9.44
N TYR A 212 6.11 19.02 -9.39
CA TYR A 212 6.51 19.96 -10.44
C TYR A 212 8.04 19.97 -10.63
N ASP A 213 8.53 20.23 -11.85
CA ASP A 213 9.98 20.24 -12.18
C ASP A 213 10.74 19.00 -11.68
N VAL A 214 10.07 17.83 -11.67
CA VAL A 214 10.67 16.57 -11.27
C VAL A 214 11.51 16.02 -12.41
N LYS A 215 12.72 15.52 -12.09
CA LYS A 215 13.63 14.91 -13.07
C LYS A 215 13.97 13.49 -12.66
N ILE A 216 13.64 12.53 -13.51
CA ILE A 216 13.96 11.11 -13.32
C ILE A 216 14.86 10.67 -14.47
N ARG A 217 16.16 10.53 -14.20
CA ARG A 217 17.14 10.35 -15.27
C ARG A 217 18.15 9.24 -15.05
N TYR A 218 18.44 8.45 -16.09
CA TYR A 218 19.52 7.46 -16.06
C TYR A 218 19.41 6.42 -14.93
N ASN A 219 18.20 6.11 -14.48
CA ASN A 219 17.95 5.10 -13.46
C ASN A 219 17.73 3.73 -14.09
N LYS A 220 18.01 2.66 -13.33
CA LYS A 220 17.59 1.30 -13.63
C LYS A 220 16.50 0.88 -12.66
N ILE A 221 15.28 0.73 -13.16
CA ILE A 221 14.06 0.49 -12.38
C ILE A 221 13.45 -0.83 -12.82
N PHE A 222 13.48 -1.85 -11.96
CA PHE A 222 13.12 -3.19 -12.40
C PHE A 222 12.58 -4.11 -11.32
N ASP A 223 11.95 -5.21 -11.73
CA ASP A 223 11.40 -6.25 -10.84
C ASP A 223 10.40 -5.69 -9.79
N ASN A 224 9.70 -4.59 -10.09
CA ASN A 224 8.58 -4.08 -9.30
C ASN A 224 7.30 -4.76 -9.77
N LEU A 225 7.27 -6.09 -9.61
CA LEU A 225 6.32 -6.99 -10.28
C LEU A 225 4.86 -6.79 -9.89
N TYR A 226 4.59 -6.04 -8.82
CA TYR A 226 3.23 -5.82 -8.33
C TYR A 226 2.57 -4.58 -8.93
N ASN A 227 3.36 -3.60 -9.36
CA ASN A 227 2.82 -2.38 -9.97
C ASN A 227 3.80 -1.73 -10.95
N THR A 228 3.96 -0.41 -10.88
CA THR A 228 4.61 0.36 -11.93
C THR A 228 6.09 0.63 -11.62
N GLY A 229 6.93 0.65 -12.64
CA GLY A 229 8.28 1.18 -12.52
C GLY A 229 8.27 2.66 -12.09
N ILE A 230 7.65 3.52 -12.90
CA ILE A 230 7.42 4.95 -12.59
C ILE A 230 5.94 5.30 -12.73
N HIS A 231 5.30 5.75 -11.66
CA HIS A 231 3.89 6.17 -11.64
C HIS A 231 3.77 7.66 -11.34
N GLY A 232 2.87 8.37 -12.02
CA GLY A 232 2.48 9.74 -11.69
C GLY A 232 0.96 9.97 -11.68
N GLU A 233 0.50 10.79 -10.74
CA GLU A 233 -0.87 11.28 -10.60
C GLU A 233 -0.84 12.81 -10.43
N ALA A 234 -1.58 13.55 -11.26
CA ALA A 234 -1.66 15.01 -11.22
C ALA A 234 -0.30 15.71 -11.11
N THR A 235 0.68 15.30 -11.93
CA THR A 235 2.09 15.70 -11.78
C THR A 235 2.73 16.20 -13.07
N GLU A 236 3.79 17.00 -12.97
CA GLU A 236 4.68 17.35 -14.08
C GLU A 236 6.05 16.68 -13.91
N VAL A 237 6.57 16.01 -14.96
CA VAL A 237 7.86 15.29 -14.88
C VAL A 237 8.59 15.13 -16.21
N GLU A 238 9.92 15.19 -16.15
CA GLU A 238 10.82 14.79 -17.23
C GLU A 238 11.48 13.43 -16.92
N ILE A 239 11.27 12.44 -17.80
CA ILE A 239 11.80 11.07 -17.70
C ILE A 239 12.77 10.82 -18.85
N GLU A 240 14.06 10.74 -18.55
CA GLU A 240 15.12 10.62 -19.55
C GLU A 240 16.11 9.49 -19.31
N GLY A 241 16.42 8.69 -20.34
CA GLY A 241 17.60 7.81 -20.28
C GLY A 241 17.48 6.63 -19.30
N ASN A 242 16.28 6.32 -18.81
CA ASN A 242 16.06 5.27 -17.82
C ASN A 242 15.93 3.90 -18.51
N ILE A 243 16.30 2.84 -17.77
CA ILE A 243 15.93 1.46 -18.09
C ILE A 243 14.79 1.06 -17.15
N VAL A 244 13.61 0.83 -17.69
CA VAL A 244 12.42 0.41 -16.94
C VAL A 244 11.97 -0.97 -17.42
N LYS A 245 12.20 -2.01 -16.61
CA LYS A 245 11.95 -3.38 -17.08
C LYS A 245 11.44 -4.37 -16.05
N ASN A 246 10.77 -5.43 -16.50
CA ASN A 246 10.25 -6.48 -15.62
C ASN A 246 9.34 -5.94 -14.50
N ASN A 247 8.53 -4.91 -14.77
CA ASN A 247 7.51 -4.43 -13.84
C ASN A 247 6.12 -4.91 -14.31
N LYS A 248 5.06 -4.67 -13.53
CA LYS A 248 3.71 -4.90 -14.06
C LYS A 248 3.44 -3.91 -15.19
N PHE A 249 3.56 -2.62 -14.90
CA PHE A 249 3.54 -1.54 -15.88
C PHE A 249 4.91 -0.86 -15.92
N GLY A 250 5.35 -0.40 -17.10
CA GLY A 250 6.60 0.36 -17.21
C GLY A 250 6.47 1.75 -16.58
N ILE A 251 5.78 2.64 -17.29
CA ILE A 251 5.54 4.03 -16.89
C ILE A 251 4.03 4.30 -16.98
N THR A 252 3.42 4.82 -15.92
CA THR A 252 1.99 5.17 -15.93
C THR A 252 1.74 6.58 -15.43
N PHE A 253 0.76 7.24 -16.04
CA PHE A 253 0.31 8.58 -15.68
C PHE A 253 -1.21 8.65 -15.64
N ASP A 254 -1.73 9.34 -14.62
CA ASP A 254 -3.17 9.56 -14.42
C ASP A 254 -3.48 11.01 -14.01
N ASP A 255 -4.76 11.37 -14.06
CA ASP A 255 -5.36 12.61 -13.57
C ASP A 255 -4.61 13.90 -13.94
N PHE A 256 -4.67 14.29 -15.23
CA PHE A 256 -4.10 15.55 -15.75
C PHE A 256 -2.58 15.69 -15.61
N SER A 257 -1.83 14.59 -15.52
CA SER A 257 -0.37 14.65 -15.50
C SER A 257 0.22 15.15 -16.82
N GLU A 258 1.35 15.85 -16.75
CA GLU A 258 2.14 16.30 -17.89
C GLU A 258 3.53 15.66 -17.87
N ALA A 259 3.91 14.97 -18.95
CA ALA A 259 5.17 14.22 -18.99
C ALA A 259 5.95 14.39 -20.29
N VAL A 260 7.27 14.53 -20.16
CA VAL A 260 8.21 14.36 -21.29
C VAL A 260 8.98 13.06 -21.07
N ILE A 261 8.78 12.09 -21.96
CA ILE A 261 9.37 10.74 -21.86
C ILE A 261 10.31 10.54 -23.04
N LYS A 262 11.63 10.55 -22.80
CA LYS A 262 12.62 10.47 -23.88
C LYS A 262 13.81 9.57 -23.61
N ASN A 263 14.35 8.97 -24.66
CA ASN A 263 15.60 8.19 -24.58
C ASN A 263 15.56 7.03 -23.56
N ASN A 264 14.38 6.49 -23.23
CA ASN A 264 14.25 5.40 -22.26
C ASN A 264 14.21 4.03 -22.96
N LEU A 265 14.73 3.01 -22.28
CA LEU A 265 14.49 1.60 -22.60
C LEU A 265 13.37 1.09 -21.69
N ILE A 266 12.25 0.69 -22.28
CA ILE A 266 11.06 0.20 -21.57
C ILE A 266 10.75 -1.21 -22.09
N GLU A 267 11.11 -2.24 -21.32
CA GLU A 267 11.04 -3.61 -21.82
C GLU A 267 10.53 -4.65 -20.82
N ASN A 268 9.95 -5.74 -21.33
CA ASN A 268 9.55 -6.91 -20.53
C ASN A 268 8.60 -6.57 -19.37
N ASN A 269 7.81 -5.50 -19.48
CA ASN A 269 6.75 -5.22 -18.51
C ASN A 269 5.53 -6.07 -18.87
N SER A 270 4.89 -6.69 -17.87
CA SER A 270 3.86 -7.71 -18.12
C SER A 270 2.59 -7.14 -18.76
N GLU A 271 2.33 -5.85 -18.55
CA GLU A 271 1.21 -5.08 -19.11
C GLU A 271 1.76 -3.98 -20.04
N GLU A 272 1.34 -2.73 -19.91
CA GLU A 272 1.79 -1.60 -20.74
C GLU A 272 3.23 -1.17 -20.44
N GLY A 273 3.97 -0.84 -21.50
CA GLY A 273 5.23 -0.10 -21.42
C GLY A 273 4.98 1.33 -20.96
N ILE A 274 4.09 2.06 -21.63
CA ILE A 274 3.62 3.39 -21.22
C ILE A 274 2.09 3.42 -21.23
N ARG A 275 1.46 3.91 -20.16
CA ARG A 275 0.01 4.11 -20.07
C ARG A 275 -0.32 5.52 -19.60
N LEU A 276 -1.24 6.18 -20.29
CA LEU A 276 -1.75 7.51 -19.97
C LEU A 276 -3.27 7.46 -19.77
N MET A 277 -3.76 8.06 -18.68
CA MET A 277 -5.17 8.02 -18.27
C MET A 277 -5.70 9.40 -17.85
N ASN A 278 -7.02 9.57 -17.88
CA ASN A 278 -7.76 10.73 -17.36
C ASN A 278 -7.15 12.11 -17.68
N SER A 279 -7.21 12.50 -18.96
CA SER A 279 -6.82 13.84 -19.44
C SER A 279 -5.34 14.21 -19.24
N CYS A 280 -4.43 13.24 -19.28
CA CYS A 280 -2.98 13.47 -19.27
C CYS A 280 -2.47 14.08 -20.58
N GLN A 281 -1.33 14.79 -20.51
CA GLN A 281 -0.56 15.27 -21.65
C GLN A 281 0.84 14.66 -21.66
N ALA A 282 1.29 14.12 -22.79
CA ALA A 282 2.66 13.61 -22.87
C ALA A 282 3.31 13.78 -24.24
N GLU A 283 4.61 14.09 -24.23
CA GLU A 283 5.49 14.01 -25.40
C GLU A 283 6.44 12.82 -25.22
N VAL A 284 6.36 11.85 -26.13
CA VAL A 284 7.08 10.57 -26.06
C VAL A 284 7.96 10.43 -27.29
N TYR A 285 9.29 10.47 -27.11
CA TYR A 285 10.21 10.39 -28.24
C TYR A 285 11.56 9.73 -27.99
N SER A 286 12.12 9.13 -29.03
CA SER A 286 13.44 8.50 -28.98
C SER A 286 13.57 7.39 -27.93
N ASN A 287 12.45 6.75 -27.56
CA ASN A 287 12.44 5.61 -26.64
C ASN A 287 12.53 4.30 -27.40
N LEU A 288 13.08 3.27 -26.75
CA LEU A 288 13.00 1.88 -27.17
C LEU A 288 12.00 1.13 -26.28
N ILE A 289 10.84 0.78 -26.82
CA ILE A 289 9.71 0.17 -26.10
C ILE A 289 9.42 -1.21 -26.71
N LYS A 290 9.82 -2.28 -26.01
CA LYS A 290 9.75 -3.62 -26.58
C LYS A 290 9.40 -4.74 -25.61
N ASN A 291 8.87 -5.84 -26.12
CA ASN A 291 8.57 -7.03 -25.32
C ASN A 291 7.62 -6.76 -24.13
N ASN A 292 6.76 -5.73 -24.24
CA ASN A 292 5.71 -5.48 -23.25
C ASN A 292 4.39 -6.13 -23.69
N GLY A 293 3.43 -6.23 -22.77
CA GLY A 293 2.06 -6.62 -23.11
C GLY A 293 1.48 -5.66 -24.17
N LEU A 294 1.53 -4.37 -23.89
CA LEU A 294 1.18 -3.31 -24.83
C LEU A 294 2.27 -2.24 -24.83
N GLY A 295 2.67 -1.70 -25.98
CA GLY A 295 3.73 -0.69 -26.08
C GLY A 295 3.33 0.61 -25.40
N ILE A 296 2.39 1.33 -26.01
CA ILE A 296 1.81 2.57 -25.47
C ILE A 296 0.28 2.50 -25.47
N SER A 297 -0.35 2.85 -24.34
CA SER A 297 -1.80 3.09 -24.24
C SER A 297 -2.13 4.54 -23.87
N CYS A 298 -3.21 5.06 -24.45
CA CYS A 298 -3.86 6.32 -24.05
C CYS A 298 -5.35 6.03 -23.89
N ASP A 299 -5.84 6.11 -22.66
CA ASP A 299 -7.18 5.66 -22.30
C ASP A 299 -7.92 6.75 -21.53
N LEU A 300 -9.21 6.94 -21.81
CA LEU A 300 -10.15 7.74 -21.01
C LEU A 300 -9.85 9.26 -20.93
N GLY A 301 -10.90 10.06 -21.08
CA GLY A 301 -10.81 11.53 -21.03
C GLY A 301 -10.18 12.16 -22.28
N ASP A 302 -9.96 13.48 -22.22
CA ASP A 302 -9.41 14.29 -23.31
C ASP A 302 -7.87 14.29 -23.33
N SER A 303 -7.24 13.13 -23.09
CA SER A 303 -5.78 12.98 -23.02
C SER A 303 -5.11 13.32 -24.36
N GLN A 304 -3.94 13.96 -24.33
CA GLN A 304 -3.19 14.39 -25.52
C GLN A 304 -1.79 13.79 -25.53
N ILE A 305 -1.45 13.07 -26.59
CA ILE A 305 -0.15 12.42 -26.71
C ILE A 305 0.52 12.74 -28.05
N ILE A 306 1.78 13.18 -27.98
CA ILE A 306 2.63 13.36 -29.16
C ILE A 306 3.69 12.27 -29.11
N ILE A 307 3.65 11.33 -30.05
CA ILE A 307 4.56 10.18 -30.09
C ILE A 307 5.39 10.25 -31.36
N HIS A 308 6.70 10.46 -31.24
CA HIS A 308 7.54 10.52 -32.43
C HIS A 308 8.95 9.96 -32.28
N ASN A 309 9.50 9.44 -33.37
CA ASN A 309 10.87 8.92 -33.43
C ASN A 309 11.16 7.87 -32.35
N ASN A 310 10.23 6.95 -32.05
CA ASN A 310 10.46 5.84 -31.11
C ASN A 310 10.69 4.51 -31.87
N ASP A 311 11.37 3.57 -31.21
CA ASP A 311 11.41 2.15 -31.60
C ASP A 311 10.39 1.41 -30.75
N ILE A 312 9.22 1.12 -31.33
CA ILE A 312 8.13 0.42 -30.65
C ILE A 312 7.91 -0.88 -31.41
N SER A 313 8.43 -1.96 -30.86
CA SER A 313 8.52 -3.24 -31.55
C SER A 313 8.47 -4.42 -30.59
N GLU A 314 8.09 -5.60 -31.07
CA GLU A 314 8.08 -6.84 -30.26
C GLU A 314 7.14 -6.82 -29.04
N ASN A 315 6.24 -5.83 -28.93
CA ASN A 315 5.16 -5.85 -27.94
C ASN A 315 4.02 -6.76 -28.44
N GLN A 316 3.14 -7.26 -27.57
CA GLN A 316 1.98 -8.04 -28.05
C GLN A 316 1.06 -7.17 -28.90
N ASN A 317 0.95 -5.89 -28.54
CA ASN A 317 0.41 -4.81 -29.37
C ASN A 317 1.29 -3.57 -29.18
N ASP A 318 1.55 -2.78 -30.22
CA ASP A 318 2.41 -1.59 -30.09
C ASP A 318 1.66 -0.36 -29.57
N PHE A 319 0.40 -0.19 -29.97
CA PHE A 319 -0.42 0.96 -29.62
C PHE A 319 -1.86 0.58 -29.31
N TYR A 320 -2.44 1.29 -28.34
CA TYR A 320 -3.88 1.41 -28.15
C TYR A 320 -4.21 2.87 -27.86
N ILE A 321 -5.01 3.50 -28.71
CA ILE A 321 -5.47 4.88 -28.54
C ILE A 321 -6.98 4.82 -28.40
N GLY A 322 -7.46 5.05 -27.17
CA GLY A 322 -8.87 5.06 -26.82
C GLY A 322 -9.65 6.23 -27.41
N GLU A 323 -10.97 6.09 -27.40
CA GLU A 323 -11.88 7.14 -27.87
C GLU A 323 -11.77 8.39 -26.97
N GLY A 324 -11.55 9.57 -27.58
CA GLY A 324 -11.33 10.84 -26.86
C GLY A 324 -9.86 11.28 -26.77
N CYS A 325 -8.91 10.35 -26.90
CA CYS A 325 -7.49 10.70 -26.96
C CYS A 325 -7.12 11.40 -28.27
N GLN A 326 -6.32 12.47 -28.18
CA GLN A 326 -5.69 13.11 -29.34
C GLN A 326 -4.26 12.61 -29.48
N SER A 327 -3.91 12.05 -30.63
CA SER A 327 -2.57 11.51 -30.88
C SER A 327 -1.92 12.07 -32.15
N ASP A 328 -0.65 12.48 -32.08
CA ASP A 328 0.19 12.75 -33.25
C ASP A 328 1.33 11.72 -33.32
N LEU A 329 1.27 10.82 -34.31
CA LEU A 329 2.20 9.70 -34.47
C LEU A 329 3.13 9.94 -35.66
N LYS A 330 4.45 10.10 -35.42
CA LYS A 330 5.44 10.37 -36.48
C LYS A 330 6.71 9.51 -36.34
N ASN A 331 7.13 8.82 -37.40
CA ASN A 331 8.42 8.11 -37.46
C ASN A 331 8.69 7.07 -36.32
N ASN A 332 7.66 6.38 -35.83
CA ASN A 332 7.81 5.38 -34.74
C ASN A 332 8.21 3.97 -35.24
N GLN A 333 9.15 3.90 -36.18
CA GLN A 333 9.69 2.64 -36.75
C GLN A 333 11.22 2.66 -36.86
N GLU A 334 11.86 3.64 -36.23
CA GLU A 334 13.32 3.75 -36.24
C GLU A 334 13.91 2.70 -35.32
N LYS A 335 14.99 2.04 -35.74
CA LYS A 335 15.75 1.18 -34.84
C LYS A 335 16.57 2.03 -33.89
N ILE A 336 16.27 1.97 -32.61
CA ILE A 336 16.94 2.77 -31.58
C ILE A 336 17.78 1.86 -30.70
N THR A 337 18.93 2.38 -30.24
CA THR A 337 19.71 1.74 -29.17
C THR A 337 19.84 2.73 -28.05
N ILE A 338 19.34 2.35 -26.88
CA ILE A 338 19.51 3.12 -25.65
C ILE A 338 20.74 2.58 -24.92
N PRO A 339 21.78 3.40 -24.68
CA PRO A 339 22.92 2.96 -23.91
C PRO A 339 22.47 2.69 -22.47
N GLU A 340 22.97 1.60 -21.87
CA GLU A 340 22.71 1.39 -20.45
C GLU A 340 23.41 2.48 -19.61
N PRO A 341 22.76 3.03 -18.57
CA PRO A 341 23.42 3.91 -17.61
C PRO A 341 24.64 3.23 -17.01
N VAL A 342 25.76 3.96 -16.97
CA VAL A 342 26.99 3.47 -16.34
C VAL A 342 26.95 3.85 -14.86
N PHE A 343 26.92 2.83 -14.01
CA PHE A 343 27.00 3.00 -12.57
C PHE A 343 28.44 2.79 -12.11
N ASP A 344 28.94 3.71 -11.30
CA ASP A 344 30.27 3.65 -10.68
C ASP A 344 30.27 2.90 -9.33
N TYR A 345 29.10 2.47 -8.85
CA TYR A 345 28.91 1.68 -7.62
C TYR A 345 28.47 0.24 -7.93
N GLN A 346 28.59 -0.64 -6.93
CA GLN A 346 28.16 -2.04 -7.02
C GLN A 346 26.88 -2.29 -6.20
N ASP A 347 25.99 -3.14 -6.70
CA ASP A 347 24.82 -3.65 -5.97
C ASP A 347 25.23 -4.67 -4.91
N ILE A 348 25.81 -4.19 -3.82
CA ILE A 348 26.26 -5.01 -2.69
C ILE A 348 25.04 -5.48 -1.90
N LYS A 349 24.81 -6.78 -1.80
CA LYS A 349 23.75 -7.36 -0.96
C LYS A 349 24.34 -7.92 0.33
N LYS A 350 23.61 -7.80 1.43
CA LYS A 350 23.98 -8.44 2.70
C LYS A 350 24.08 -9.97 2.58
N THR A 351 23.40 -10.56 1.58
CA THR A 351 23.51 -11.98 1.18
C THR A 351 24.88 -12.38 0.65
N ASP A 352 25.59 -11.46 0.01
CA ASP A 352 26.92 -11.72 -0.55
C ASP A 352 28.00 -11.74 0.57
N LEU A 353 27.58 -11.40 1.80
CA LEU A 353 28.32 -11.51 3.06
C LEU A 353 27.85 -12.70 3.94
N GLY A 354 27.01 -13.61 3.42
CA GLY A 354 26.67 -14.89 4.06
C GLY A 354 25.33 -15.00 4.78
N TYR A 355 24.30 -14.24 4.40
CA TYR A 355 22.96 -14.35 5.03
C TYR A 355 21.79 -13.90 4.13
N CYS A 356 20.71 -14.70 4.03
CA CYS A 356 19.53 -14.45 3.16
C CYS A 356 18.20 -14.35 3.93
N PRO A 357 17.52 -13.18 3.92
CA PRO A 357 16.12 -13.06 4.33
C PRO A 357 15.14 -13.17 3.13
N GLY A 358 14.09 -14.00 3.27
CA GLY A 358 12.98 -14.11 2.32
C GLY A 358 12.80 -15.51 1.70
N ASP A 359 12.09 -16.40 2.40
CA ASP A 359 11.65 -17.71 1.89
C ASP A 359 10.90 -17.57 0.54
N PRO A 360 11.00 -18.54 -0.39
CA PRO A 360 10.26 -18.53 -1.65
C PRO A 360 8.71 -18.39 -1.53
N ASN A 361 8.12 -18.53 -0.33
CA ASN A 361 6.67 -18.60 -0.13
C ASN A 361 6.01 -17.43 0.64
N ASP A 362 6.70 -16.33 0.95
CA ASP A 362 6.01 -15.10 1.39
C ASP A 362 6.91 -13.88 1.24
N LYS A 363 6.43 -12.84 0.55
CA LYS A 363 7.29 -11.72 0.15
C LYS A 363 6.94 -10.34 0.73
N TYR A 364 5.91 -10.18 1.55
CA TYR A 364 5.53 -8.84 2.02
C TYR A 364 4.71 -8.90 3.33
N PRO A 365 5.08 -8.20 4.42
CA PRO A 365 4.44 -8.38 5.73
C PRO A 365 3.54 -7.20 6.16
N TYR A 366 2.23 -7.42 6.00
CA TYR A 366 1.22 -6.98 6.98
C TYR A 366 0.86 -8.10 7.98
N ILE A 367 1.55 -9.25 7.93
CA ILE A 367 1.19 -10.45 8.71
C ILE A 367 1.71 -10.35 10.15
N TYR A 368 0.80 -10.51 11.12
CA TYR A 368 1.08 -10.53 12.55
C TYR A 368 1.51 -11.94 13.00
N PRO A 369 2.09 -12.11 14.21
CA PRO A 369 2.50 -13.43 14.71
C PRO A 369 1.37 -14.46 14.60
N THR A 370 1.68 -15.71 14.29
CA THR A 370 0.69 -16.79 14.12
C THR A 370 -0.11 -17.10 15.38
N GLU A 371 0.37 -16.69 16.55
CA GLU A 371 -0.33 -16.80 17.82
C GLU A 371 -0.06 -15.53 18.66
N ASP A 372 -1.11 -15.03 19.31
CA ASP A 372 -1.06 -13.98 20.32
C ASP A 372 -2.05 -14.33 21.46
N GLU A 373 -2.17 -13.46 22.46
CA GLU A 373 -3.03 -13.71 23.62
C GLU A 373 -4.52 -13.79 23.30
N THR A 374 -4.97 -13.24 22.17
CA THR A 374 -6.37 -13.22 21.77
C THR A 374 -6.73 -14.35 20.81
N ARG A 375 -5.77 -14.81 20.00
CA ARG A 375 -6.05 -15.70 18.86
C ARG A 375 -4.86 -16.49 18.35
N LYS A 376 -5.17 -17.65 17.77
CA LYS A 376 -4.23 -18.54 17.08
C LYS A 376 -4.65 -18.79 15.64
N VAL A 377 -3.72 -18.63 14.71
CA VAL A 377 -3.89 -19.03 13.31
C VAL A 377 -3.73 -20.55 13.23
N ILE A 378 -4.82 -21.24 12.94
CA ILE A 378 -4.85 -22.71 12.77
C ILE A 378 -4.41 -23.10 11.37
N LYS A 379 -4.85 -22.33 10.38
CA LYS A 379 -4.59 -22.62 8.98
C LYS A 379 -4.47 -21.36 8.16
N ARG A 380 -3.60 -21.43 7.16
CA ARG A 380 -3.48 -20.44 6.09
C ARG A 380 -3.69 -21.16 4.76
N ILE A 381 -4.61 -20.67 3.96
CA ILE A 381 -4.77 -21.09 2.57
C ILE A 381 -3.99 -20.09 1.71
N VAL A 382 -2.80 -20.52 1.27
CA VAL A 382 -1.83 -19.77 0.46
C VAL A 382 -1.71 -20.44 -0.91
N GLY A 383 -1.95 -19.71 -2.01
CA GLY A 383 -1.47 -19.98 -3.37
C GLY A 383 -1.65 -21.38 -3.99
N GLY A 384 -2.41 -21.46 -5.08
CA GLY A 384 -2.74 -22.73 -5.80
C GLY A 384 -4.15 -22.71 -6.41
N ILE A 385 -4.93 -21.72 -6.00
CA ILE A 385 -6.28 -21.38 -6.44
C ILE A 385 -6.18 -19.96 -7.00
N PRO A 386 -6.86 -19.58 -8.10
CA PRO A 386 -6.89 -18.19 -8.58
C PRO A 386 -7.73 -17.29 -7.64
N ILE A 387 -7.44 -17.26 -6.34
CA ILE A 387 -8.04 -16.32 -5.40
C ILE A 387 -7.36 -14.98 -5.66
N SER A 388 -8.07 -14.07 -6.31
CA SER A 388 -7.62 -12.68 -6.47
C SER A 388 -8.38 -11.78 -5.49
N PHE A 389 -8.11 -10.48 -5.60
CA PHE A 389 -8.82 -9.39 -4.93
C PHE A 389 -10.32 -9.65 -4.75
N GLY A 390 -10.86 -9.42 -3.55
CA GLY A 390 -12.30 -9.41 -3.31
C GLY A 390 -12.68 -9.21 -1.84
N TRP A 391 -13.96 -8.91 -1.59
CA TRP A 391 -14.49 -8.54 -0.27
C TRP A 391 -15.52 -9.52 0.28
N SER A 392 -15.70 -10.67 -0.36
CA SER A 392 -16.67 -11.68 0.06
C SER A 392 -16.02 -12.98 0.53
N LEU A 393 -16.57 -13.52 1.62
CA LEU A 393 -16.29 -14.85 2.14
C LEU A 393 -17.55 -15.33 2.88
N GLY A 394 -17.97 -16.56 2.62
CA GLY A 394 -19.13 -17.18 3.26
C GLY A 394 -18.87 -18.63 3.65
N TRP A 395 -19.68 -19.15 4.58
CA TRP A 395 -19.65 -20.55 5.02
C TRP A 395 -21.05 -21.15 4.87
N ASP A 396 -21.16 -22.29 4.16
CA ASP A 396 -22.46 -22.96 3.94
C ASP A 396 -22.77 -24.07 4.95
N GLY A 397 -21.97 -24.20 6.01
CA GLY A 397 -22.04 -25.35 6.92
C GLY A 397 -21.01 -26.45 6.63
N GLN A 398 -20.44 -26.47 5.42
CA GLN A 398 -19.45 -27.48 5.02
C GLN A 398 -18.27 -26.92 4.21
N TYR A 399 -18.51 -25.88 3.41
CA TYR A 399 -17.58 -25.32 2.45
C TYR A 399 -17.52 -23.80 2.55
N LEU A 400 -16.36 -23.27 2.14
CA LEU A 400 -16.16 -21.83 1.98
C LEU A 400 -16.65 -21.38 0.61
N TRP A 401 -17.17 -20.16 0.54
CA TRP A 401 -17.66 -19.54 -0.67
C TRP A 401 -17.02 -18.18 -0.87
N LYS A 402 -16.57 -17.90 -2.10
CA LYS A 402 -15.97 -16.62 -2.48
C LYS A 402 -16.01 -16.43 -4.00
N PHE A 403 -16.07 -15.19 -4.46
CA PHE A 403 -15.84 -14.85 -5.87
C PHE A 403 -14.35 -14.86 -6.23
N ARG A 404 -14.01 -15.38 -7.41
CA ARG A 404 -12.63 -15.40 -7.91
C ARG A 404 -11.96 -14.02 -7.86
N HIS A 405 -12.69 -13.01 -8.32
CA HIS A 405 -12.33 -11.60 -8.40
C HIS A 405 -13.57 -10.79 -8.08
N ALA A 406 -13.44 -9.72 -7.29
CA ALA A 406 -14.55 -8.81 -7.03
C ALA A 406 -15.17 -8.34 -8.36
N GLY A 407 -16.46 -8.59 -8.55
CA GLY A 407 -17.22 -8.02 -9.66
C GLY A 407 -17.02 -8.59 -11.06
N ALA A 408 -16.02 -9.45 -11.29
CA ALA A 408 -15.79 -10.08 -12.60
C ALA A 408 -15.44 -11.57 -12.53
N GLY A 409 -15.42 -12.17 -11.33
CA GLY A 409 -15.03 -13.57 -11.13
C GLY A 409 -16.20 -14.54 -10.99
N ASN A 410 -15.95 -15.82 -11.28
CA ASN A 410 -16.88 -16.90 -10.96
C ASN A 410 -17.10 -17.05 -9.44
N LEU A 411 -18.28 -17.49 -9.04
CA LEU A 411 -18.57 -17.91 -7.66
C LEU A 411 -17.94 -19.29 -7.41
N MET A 412 -17.05 -19.38 -6.43
CA MET A 412 -16.27 -20.58 -6.13
C MET A 412 -16.70 -21.20 -4.81
N LYS A 413 -16.83 -22.54 -4.83
CA LYS A 413 -17.01 -23.38 -3.66
C LYS A 413 -15.68 -24.04 -3.32
N ILE A 414 -15.20 -23.82 -2.11
CA ILE A 414 -13.83 -24.12 -1.68
C ILE A 414 -13.84 -25.14 -0.54
N ASN A 415 -13.02 -26.18 -0.68
CA ASN A 415 -12.77 -27.13 0.39
C ASN A 415 -11.97 -26.45 1.52
N PRO A 416 -12.49 -26.33 2.75
CA PRO A 416 -11.80 -25.64 3.84
C PRO A 416 -10.59 -26.44 4.35
N GLN A 417 -10.51 -27.74 4.05
CA GLN A 417 -9.39 -28.58 4.44
C GLN A 417 -8.19 -28.39 3.51
N SER A 418 -8.39 -28.55 2.19
CA SER A 418 -7.34 -28.51 1.17
C SER A 418 -7.15 -27.14 0.51
N GLY A 419 -8.15 -26.27 0.57
CA GLY A 419 -8.21 -25.03 -0.21
C GLY A 419 -8.73 -25.22 -1.65
N GLU A 420 -8.89 -26.44 -2.14
CA GLU A 420 -9.24 -26.68 -3.55
C GLU A 420 -10.63 -26.15 -3.93
N ILE A 421 -10.76 -25.62 -5.15
CA ILE A 421 -12.07 -25.31 -5.73
C ILE A 421 -12.74 -26.62 -6.11
N ILE A 422 -13.83 -26.95 -5.43
CA ILE A 422 -14.61 -28.15 -5.71
C ILE A 422 -15.80 -27.88 -6.65
N ALA A 423 -16.21 -26.62 -6.79
CA ALA A 423 -17.15 -26.19 -7.82
C ALA A 423 -16.92 -24.71 -8.17
N SER A 424 -17.15 -24.35 -9.43
CA SER A 424 -17.08 -22.98 -9.93
C SER A 424 -18.32 -22.72 -10.77
N PHE A 425 -19.05 -21.66 -10.46
CA PHE A 425 -20.26 -21.25 -11.17
C PHE A 425 -20.01 -19.91 -11.85
N GLU A 426 -20.50 -19.78 -13.08
CA GLU A 426 -20.44 -18.51 -13.82
C GLU A 426 -21.12 -17.40 -13.03
N ASN A 427 -20.52 -16.20 -13.04
CA ASN A 427 -21.08 -15.05 -12.33
C ASN A 427 -22.47 -14.70 -12.91
N PRO A 428 -23.56 -14.75 -12.13
CA PRO A 428 -24.91 -14.50 -12.64
C PRO A 428 -25.22 -13.00 -12.88
N GLY A 429 -24.20 -12.14 -12.91
CA GLY A 429 -24.33 -10.69 -13.12
C GLY A 429 -24.19 -9.85 -11.85
N ILE A 430 -23.46 -10.35 -10.85
CA ILE A 430 -23.10 -9.62 -9.62
C ILE A 430 -21.84 -8.81 -9.91
N ALA A 431 -21.95 -7.49 -9.86
CA ALA A 431 -20.97 -6.52 -10.33
C ALA A 431 -19.95 -6.10 -9.27
N GLN A 432 -20.29 -6.18 -7.98
CA GLN A 432 -19.34 -5.88 -6.91
C GLN A 432 -19.74 -6.54 -5.59
N ASP A 433 -19.35 -7.81 -5.39
CA ASP A 433 -19.68 -8.59 -4.21
C ASP A 433 -18.91 -8.11 -2.95
N HIS A 434 -19.64 -7.84 -1.87
CA HIS A 434 -19.07 -7.35 -0.60
C HIS A 434 -19.37 -8.25 0.61
N GLY A 435 -20.00 -9.40 0.40
CA GLY A 435 -20.29 -10.35 1.47
C GLY A 435 -21.17 -11.49 0.99
N ILE A 436 -21.05 -12.64 1.67
CA ILE A 436 -21.86 -13.84 1.42
C ILE A 436 -22.34 -14.37 2.77
N ALA A 437 -23.65 -14.45 2.95
CA ALA A 437 -24.29 -15.14 4.06
C ALA A 437 -24.99 -16.40 3.55
N PHE A 438 -25.20 -17.39 4.42
CA PHE A 438 -25.94 -18.60 4.11
C PHE A 438 -27.06 -18.80 5.13
N ASP A 439 -28.28 -19.00 4.65
CA ASP A 439 -29.45 -19.15 5.53
C ASP A 439 -29.80 -20.62 5.87
N GLY A 440 -28.98 -21.56 5.42
CA GLY A 440 -29.25 -23.00 5.48
C GLY A 440 -29.78 -23.57 4.16
N GLN A 441 -30.21 -22.74 3.22
CA GLN A 441 -30.76 -23.14 1.91
C GLN A 441 -30.13 -22.37 0.75
N SER A 442 -30.08 -21.04 0.85
CA SER A 442 -29.64 -20.11 -0.20
C SER A 442 -28.43 -19.29 0.26
N LEU A 443 -27.59 -18.92 -0.71
CA LEU A 443 -26.55 -17.90 -0.51
C LEU A 443 -27.17 -16.52 -0.69
N TRP A 444 -26.85 -15.59 0.21
CA TRP A 444 -27.29 -14.21 0.16
C TRP A 444 -26.09 -13.30 -0.03
N ILE A 445 -26.07 -12.57 -1.14
CA ILE A 445 -24.88 -11.83 -1.61
C ILE A 445 -25.24 -10.37 -1.76
N ASN A 446 -24.57 -9.48 -1.04
CA ASN A 446 -24.74 -8.04 -1.23
C ASN A 446 -23.82 -7.54 -2.35
N ASP A 447 -24.42 -6.79 -3.27
CA ASP A 447 -23.74 -6.13 -4.36
C ASP A 447 -23.70 -4.61 -4.09
N PHE A 448 -22.48 -4.10 -3.97
CA PHE A 448 -22.20 -2.72 -3.62
C PHE A 448 -22.63 -1.75 -4.73
N SER A 449 -22.28 -2.06 -5.98
CA SER A 449 -22.55 -1.21 -7.14
C SER A 449 -24.02 -1.27 -7.57
N ALA A 450 -24.63 -2.45 -7.52
CA ALA A 450 -26.03 -2.63 -7.92
C ALA A 450 -27.04 -2.18 -6.85
N LEU A 451 -26.58 -1.88 -5.63
CA LEU A 451 -27.42 -1.52 -4.48
C LEU A 451 -28.48 -2.58 -4.18
N LYS A 452 -28.09 -3.86 -4.26
CA LYS A 452 -28.98 -5.01 -4.14
C LYS A 452 -28.41 -6.10 -3.24
N VAL A 453 -29.31 -6.94 -2.74
CA VAL A 453 -28.98 -8.28 -2.26
C VAL A 453 -29.58 -9.29 -3.24
N PHE A 454 -28.78 -10.28 -3.59
CA PHE A 454 -29.16 -11.41 -4.43
C PHE A 454 -29.26 -12.68 -3.60
N GLU A 455 -30.36 -13.42 -3.78
CA GLU A 455 -30.49 -14.80 -3.34
C GLU A 455 -29.98 -15.72 -4.45
N VAL A 456 -29.06 -16.63 -4.14
CA VAL A 456 -28.38 -17.48 -5.11
C VAL A 456 -28.48 -18.95 -4.68
N ASP A 457 -28.81 -19.82 -5.63
CA ASP A 457 -28.85 -21.27 -5.42
C ASP A 457 -27.42 -21.84 -5.32
N PRO A 458 -27.01 -22.43 -4.19
CA PRO A 458 -25.67 -22.98 -4.01
C PRO A 458 -25.40 -24.22 -4.88
N ASN A 459 -26.40 -24.83 -5.52
CA ASN A 459 -26.20 -26.02 -6.36
C ASN A 459 -25.80 -25.67 -7.79
N ASN A 460 -26.15 -24.47 -8.27
CA ASN A 460 -25.92 -24.08 -9.66
C ASN A 460 -25.46 -22.61 -9.85
N GLY A 461 -25.38 -21.82 -8.78
CA GLY A 461 -24.92 -20.44 -8.80
C GLY A 461 -25.88 -19.42 -9.42
N LYS A 462 -27.12 -19.80 -9.73
CA LYS A 462 -28.10 -18.90 -10.36
C LYS A 462 -28.81 -18.03 -9.33
N ILE A 463 -29.12 -16.80 -9.73
CA ILE A 463 -29.98 -15.89 -8.95
C ILE A 463 -31.41 -16.45 -8.90
N LEU A 464 -31.92 -16.63 -7.70
CA LEU A 464 -33.30 -17.02 -7.41
C LEU A 464 -34.21 -15.79 -7.24
N SER A 465 -33.72 -14.79 -6.51
CA SER A 465 -34.44 -13.55 -6.24
C SER A 465 -33.47 -12.40 -5.95
N SER A 466 -33.97 -11.17 -5.94
CA SER A 466 -33.19 -10.01 -5.49
C SER A 466 -34.08 -8.91 -4.95
N PHE A 467 -33.52 -8.07 -4.08
CA PHE A 467 -34.19 -6.87 -3.59
C PHE A 467 -33.19 -5.71 -3.46
N LYS A 468 -33.70 -4.47 -3.48
CA LYS A 468 -32.89 -3.27 -3.27
C LYS A 468 -32.55 -3.11 -1.79
N ILE A 469 -31.35 -2.65 -1.50
CA ILE A 469 -30.96 -2.31 -0.13
C ILE A 469 -31.61 -1.00 0.32
N PRO A 470 -31.73 -0.74 1.64
CA PRO A 470 -32.28 0.52 2.16
C PRO A 470 -31.41 1.75 1.86
N GLU A 471 -30.09 1.57 1.71
CA GLU A 471 -29.12 2.66 1.55
C GLU A 471 -28.78 2.89 0.06
N MET A 472 -29.25 4.01 -0.49
CA MET A 472 -29.11 4.31 -1.92
C MET A 472 -27.89 5.18 -2.29
N GLY A 473 -27.19 5.74 -1.29
CA GLY A 473 -26.08 6.69 -1.51
C GLY A 473 -24.68 6.09 -1.47
N GLY A 474 -24.53 4.82 -1.06
CA GLY A 474 -23.21 4.25 -0.79
C GLY A 474 -23.10 2.72 -0.82
N GLY A 475 -24.15 1.95 -1.09
CA GLY A 475 -24.04 0.48 -1.06
C GLY A 475 -24.07 -0.12 0.35
N ALA A 476 -23.92 -1.44 0.44
CA ALA A 476 -23.73 -2.17 1.70
C ALA A 476 -22.38 -2.88 1.64
N SER A 477 -21.62 -2.87 2.74
CA SER A 477 -20.23 -3.33 2.76
C SER A 477 -20.01 -4.73 3.32
N GLY A 478 -21.06 -5.37 3.83
CA GLY A 478 -21.06 -6.73 4.32
C GLY A 478 -22.46 -7.22 4.64
N ILE A 479 -22.63 -8.54 4.73
CA ILE A 479 -23.90 -9.22 5.03
C ILE A 479 -23.69 -10.37 6.00
N ALA A 480 -24.58 -10.51 6.99
CA ALA A 480 -24.64 -11.66 7.89
C ALA A 480 -26.07 -12.19 8.01
N TRP A 481 -26.20 -13.47 8.39
CA TRP A 481 -27.48 -14.11 8.69
C TRP A 481 -27.50 -14.55 10.15
N ASP A 482 -28.53 -14.17 10.91
CA ASP A 482 -28.62 -14.45 12.36
C ASP A 482 -29.46 -15.69 12.71
N GLY A 483 -29.93 -16.42 11.70
CA GLY A 483 -30.93 -17.49 11.81
C GLY A 483 -32.35 -17.08 11.39
N GLN A 484 -32.63 -15.77 11.28
CA GLN A 484 -33.98 -15.26 10.95
C GLN A 484 -33.97 -14.06 10.00
N TYR A 485 -33.00 -13.16 10.12
CA TYR A 485 -32.88 -11.92 9.37
C TYR A 485 -31.48 -11.76 8.80
N LEU A 486 -31.42 -11.01 7.70
CA LEU A 486 -30.17 -10.53 7.12
C LEU A 486 -29.77 -9.21 7.79
N TYR A 487 -28.48 -9.02 8.01
CA TYR A 487 -27.91 -7.80 8.56
C TYR A 487 -26.92 -7.23 7.55
N LEU A 488 -27.22 -6.03 7.02
CA LEU A 488 -26.34 -5.32 6.10
C LEU A 488 -25.56 -4.23 6.82
N VAL A 489 -24.26 -4.15 6.57
CA VAL A 489 -23.41 -3.05 7.05
C VAL A 489 -23.59 -1.84 6.14
N SER A 490 -23.98 -0.71 6.71
CA SER A 490 -24.03 0.58 6.00
C SER A 490 -22.63 0.98 5.53
N TRP A 491 -22.51 1.46 4.29
CA TRP A 491 -21.26 2.01 3.79
C TRP A 491 -21.00 3.41 4.34
N LEU A 492 -22.05 4.24 4.35
CA LEU A 492 -21.96 5.62 4.81
C LEU A 492 -21.65 5.73 6.31
N ASP A 493 -22.03 4.70 7.08
CA ASP A 493 -21.87 4.66 8.53
C ASP A 493 -21.69 3.22 9.02
N GLN A 494 -20.44 2.74 9.04
CA GLN A 494 -20.06 1.35 9.36
C GLN A 494 -20.51 0.87 10.75
N ASN A 495 -20.96 1.77 11.62
CA ASN A 495 -21.56 1.44 12.90
C ASN A 495 -23.05 1.10 12.83
N THR A 496 -23.65 1.15 11.64
CA THR A 496 -25.09 0.95 11.43
C THR A 496 -25.34 -0.34 10.66
N LEU A 497 -26.14 -1.24 11.24
CA LEU A 497 -26.62 -2.46 10.60
C LEU A 497 -28.11 -2.36 10.27
N TYR A 498 -28.47 -2.65 9.04
CA TYR A 498 -29.87 -2.77 8.62
C TYR A 498 -30.33 -4.21 8.78
N GLN A 499 -31.28 -4.45 9.69
CA GLN A 499 -31.94 -5.74 9.86
C GLN A 499 -33.07 -5.86 8.84
N ILE A 500 -32.99 -6.85 7.96
CA ILE A 500 -33.84 -6.99 6.78
C ILE A 500 -34.38 -8.42 6.71
N ASP A 501 -35.64 -8.57 6.32
CA ASP A 501 -36.21 -9.89 6.03
C ASP A 501 -35.79 -10.41 4.64
N ARG A 502 -36.05 -11.69 4.37
CA ARG A 502 -35.71 -12.31 3.07
C ARG A 502 -36.45 -11.72 1.86
N LYS A 503 -37.43 -10.85 2.09
CA LYS A 503 -38.18 -10.13 1.03
C LYS A 503 -37.64 -8.72 0.80
N GLY A 504 -36.63 -8.29 1.56
CA GLY A 504 -36.03 -6.96 1.47
C GLY A 504 -36.73 -5.90 2.31
N ASN A 505 -37.65 -6.26 3.20
CA ASN A 505 -38.28 -5.29 4.09
C ASN A 505 -37.34 -4.95 5.24
N LEU A 506 -37.09 -3.66 5.45
CA LEU A 506 -36.38 -3.16 6.63
C LEU A 506 -37.23 -3.41 7.88
N ILE A 507 -36.69 -4.19 8.82
CA ILE A 507 -37.33 -4.54 10.08
C ILE A 507 -36.90 -3.58 11.18
N SER A 508 -35.60 -3.33 11.29
CA SER A 508 -35.04 -2.38 12.23
C SER A 508 -33.63 -1.94 11.82
N THR A 509 -33.11 -0.94 12.53
CA THR A 509 -31.72 -0.48 12.41
C THR A 509 -31.03 -0.68 13.74
N LEU A 510 -29.91 -1.38 13.72
CA LEU A 510 -29.09 -1.68 14.88
C LEU A 510 -27.81 -0.82 14.87
N ARG A 511 -27.56 -0.11 15.98
CA ARG A 511 -26.35 0.69 16.16
C ARG A 511 -25.30 -0.09 16.94
N LEU A 512 -24.14 -0.30 16.34
CA LEU A 512 -22.94 -0.82 17.01
C LEU A 512 -22.30 0.28 17.85
N LYS A 513 -22.05 -0.01 19.13
CA LYS A 513 -21.47 0.91 20.13
C LYS A 513 -20.00 0.56 20.34
N GLY A 514 -19.14 1.09 19.48
CA GLY A 514 -17.71 0.80 19.48
C GLY A 514 -17.10 1.00 18.09
N PRO A 515 -15.81 0.69 17.88
CA PRO A 515 -15.23 0.73 16.54
C PRO A 515 -15.79 -0.40 15.66
N ALA A 516 -16.24 -0.06 14.46
CA ALA A 516 -16.78 -1.01 13.49
C ALA A 516 -16.15 -0.77 12.11
N GLY A 517 -16.40 -1.70 11.20
CA GLY A 517 -15.73 -1.81 9.91
C GLY A 517 -16.65 -2.46 8.89
N GLN A 518 -16.09 -2.78 7.72
CA GLN A 518 -16.87 -3.10 6.53
C GLN A 518 -17.47 -4.52 6.54
N THR A 519 -16.77 -5.50 7.12
CA THR A 519 -17.19 -6.91 7.03
C THR A 519 -17.80 -7.40 8.35
N ILE A 520 -18.80 -8.26 8.24
CA ILE A 520 -19.56 -8.83 9.34
C ILE A 520 -19.75 -10.34 9.15
N THR A 521 -19.77 -11.09 10.25
CA THR A 521 -20.31 -12.45 10.30
C THR A 521 -21.05 -12.67 11.62
N PHE A 522 -21.78 -13.77 11.74
CA PHE A 522 -22.54 -14.12 12.94
C PHE A 522 -22.17 -15.53 13.38
N ASP A 523 -21.81 -15.70 14.65
CA ASP A 523 -21.34 -16.99 15.19
C ASP A 523 -22.47 -17.88 15.73
N GLY A 524 -23.70 -17.38 15.77
CA GLY A 524 -24.86 -18.00 16.41
C GLY A 524 -25.39 -17.18 17.60
N GLU A 525 -24.55 -16.37 18.23
CA GLU A 525 -24.86 -15.55 19.40
C GLU A 525 -24.46 -14.08 19.22
N TYR A 526 -23.27 -13.82 18.66
CA TYR A 526 -22.64 -12.52 18.51
C TYR A 526 -22.33 -12.19 17.04
N PHE A 527 -22.36 -10.90 16.74
CA PHE A 527 -21.81 -10.36 15.50
C PHE A 527 -20.32 -10.13 15.65
N TRP A 528 -19.55 -10.59 14.68
CA TRP A 528 -18.14 -10.27 14.54
C TRP A 528 -17.97 -9.29 13.39
N VAL A 529 -17.33 -8.16 13.64
CA VAL A 529 -17.18 -7.06 12.68
C VAL A 529 -15.71 -6.65 12.63
N SER A 530 -15.15 -6.36 11.45
CA SER A 530 -13.80 -5.80 11.37
C SER A 530 -13.74 -4.44 12.07
N CYS A 531 -12.62 -4.05 12.67
CA CYS A 531 -12.49 -2.77 13.37
C CYS A 531 -11.01 -2.36 13.49
N ASN A 532 -10.46 -1.69 12.47
CA ASN A 532 -9.04 -1.36 12.34
C ASN A 532 -8.17 -2.64 12.41
N GLN A 533 -7.13 -2.65 13.26
CA GLN A 533 -6.26 -3.80 13.54
C GLN A 533 -6.91 -4.92 14.37
N TRP A 534 -8.23 -4.85 14.57
CA TRP A 534 -9.00 -5.75 15.41
C TRP A 534 -10.18 -6.36 14.66
N ILE A 535 -10.73 -7.41 15.24
CA ILE A 535 -12.03 -7.98 14.92
C ILE A 535 -12.87 -7.91 16.19
N CYS A 536 -13.96 -7.14 16.15
CA CYS A 536 -14.79 -6.77 17.29
C CYS A 536 -16.02 -7.65 17.39
N LYS A 537 -16.36 -8.03 18.62
CA LYS A 537 -17.52 -8.85 18.97
C LYS A 537 -18.64 -7.98 19.53
N TYR A 538 -19.85 -8.11 19.01
CA TYR A 538 -21.02 -7.34 19.41
C TYR A 538 -22.19 -8.26 19.76
N ASP A 539 -22.94 -7.91 20.81
CA ASP A 539 -24.22 -8.58 21.08
C ASP A 539 -25.31 -8.16 20.09
N ARG A 540 -26.45 -8.87 20.11
CA ARG A 540 -27.62 -8.55 19.26
C ARG A 540 -28.26 -7.18 19.54
N LYS A 541 -27.81 -6.47 20.59
CA LYS A 541 -28.22 -5.09 20.94
C LYS A 541 -27.15 -4.06 20.54
N GLY A 542 -26.10 -4.49 19.85
CA GLY A 542 -25.03 -3.66 19.32
C GLY A 542 -24.03 -3.20 20.38
N ASN A 543 -24.01 -3.79 21.58
CA ASN A 543 -22.99 -3.46 22.58
C ASN A 543 -21.70 -4.25 22.28
N LEU A 544 -20.55 -3.59 22.32
CA LEU A 544 -19.25 -4.25 22.24
C LEU A 544 -19.08 -5.22 23.41
N LYS A 545 -18.69 -6.46 23.12
CA LYS A 545 -18.49 -7.55 24.09
C LYS A 545 -17.07 -8.09 24.12
N GLY A 546 -16.25 -7.72 23.15
CA GLY A 546 -14.89 -8.20 23.07
C GLY A 546 -14.25 -7.81 21.75
N LYS A 547 -12.98 -8.14 21.62
CA LYS A 547 -12.24 -8.04 20.37
C LYS A 547 -11.03 -8.95 20.40
N ILE A 548 -10.66 -9.44 19.24
CA ILE A 548 -9.40 -10.13 19.00
C ILE A 548 -8.57 -9.34 18.00
N TYR A 549 -7.28 -9.60 17.98
CA TYR A 549 -6.41 -9.08 16.95
C TYR A 549 -6.69 -9.71 15.59
N SER A 550 -6.58 -8.92 14.52
CA SER A 550 -6.58 -9.47 13.17
C SER A 550 -5.31 -10.31 12.92
N VAL A 551 -5.22 -10.97 11.77
CA VAL A 551 -4.02 -11.72 11.36
C VAL A 551 -3.08 -10.83 10.54
N ALA A 552 -3.64 -9.79 9.93
CA ALA A 552 -2.94 -8.77 9.18
C ALA A 552 -3.71 -7.43 9.19
N TRP A 553 -3.11 -6.40 8.61
CA TRP A 553 -3.57 -5.01 8.70
C TRP A 553 -4.98 -4.72 8.16
N GLY A 554 -5.52 -5.57 7.28
CA GLY A 554 -6.89 -5.40 6.74
C GLY A 554 -7.68 -6.69 6.71
N THR A 555 -8.72 -6.81 7.54
CA THR A 555 -9.71 -7.89 7.44
C THR A 555 -10.80 -7.48 6.43
N TRP A 556 -10.75 -8.06 5.23
CA TRP A 556 -11.64 -7.69 4.12
C TRP A 556 -12.94 -8.48 4.09
N ALA A 557 -12.92 -9.74 4.49
CA ALA A 557 -14.12 -10.58 4.54
C ALA A 557 -14.03 -11.59 5.68
N MET A 558 -15.18 -12.00 6.22
CA MET A 558 -15.25 -12.97 7.31
C MET A 558 -16.39 -13.97 7.14
N ALA A 559 -16.16 -15.18 7.64
CA ALA A 559 -17.19 -16.20 7.83
C ALA A 559 -16.95 -16.92 9.16
N HIS A 560 -17.99 -17.50 9.75
CA HIS A 560 -17.86 -18.30 10.97
C HIS A 560 -18.36 -19.72 10.72
N ASP A 561 -17.56 -20.73 11.07
CA ASP A 561 -17.90 -22.15 10.82
C ASP A 561 -18.62 -22.85 11.98
N GLY A 562 -18.92 -22.11 13.05
CA GLY A 562 -19.47 -22.61 14.30
C GLY A 562 -18.41 -22.89 15.37
N LYS A 563 -17.12 -22.94 15.00
CA LYS A 563 -15.99 -23.10 15.92
C LYS A 563 -14.89 -22.06 15.70
N TYR A 564 -14.55 -21.80 14.44
CA TYR A 564 -13.46 -20.93 14.03
C TYR A 564 -13.98 -19.76 13.23
N LEU A 565 -13.26 -18.65 13.34
CA LEU A 565 -13.44 -17.50 12.48
C LEU A 565 -12.55 -17.65 11.24
N TRP A 566 -13.14 -17.53 10.07
CA TRP A 566 -12.43 -17.49 8.80
C TRP A 566 -12.33 -16.05 8.34
N THR A 567 -11.14 -15.63 7.91
CA THR A 567 -10.91 -14.25 7.46
C THR A 567 -10.14 -14.21 6.15
N LEU A 568 -10.55 -13.36 5.23
CA LEU A 568 -9.77 -12.94 4.07
C LEU A 568 -9.04 -11.66 4.44
N GLN A 569 -7.71 -11.65 4.39
CA GLN A 569 -6.94 -10.48 4.84
C GLN A 569 -5.92 -9.97 3.81
N ARG A 570 -5.74 -8.65 3.82
CA ARG A 570 -4.65 -7.95 3.15
C ARG A 570 -3.35 -8.28 3.86
N THR A 571 -2.50 -9.07 3.21
CA THR A 571 -1.22 -9.47 3.81
C THR A 571 -0.05 -8.65 3.32
N ASN A 572 -0.26 -7.82 2.30
CA ASN A 572 0.71 -6.92 1.72
C ASN A 572 0.05 -5.83 0.86
N GLU A 573 0.87 -4.96 0.24
CA GLU A 573 0.41 -3.98 -0.74
C GLU A 573 -0.04 -4.61 -2.07
N ASN A 574 0.19 -5.92 -2.27
CA ASN A 574 -0.37 -6.64 -3.40
C ASN A 574 -1.85 -6.98 -3.16
N TRP A 575 -2.73 -6.16 -3.74
CA TRP A 575 -4.17 -6.36 -3.76
C TRP A 575 -4.63 -7.69 -4.37
N THR A 576 -3.76 -8.38 -5.13
CA THR A 576 -4.04 -9.67 -5.76
C THR A 576 -3.59 -10.90 -4.95
N ASP A 577 -2.95 -10.73 -3.79
CA ASP A 577 -2.53 -11.83 -2.90
C ASP A 577 -3.20 -11.74 -1.49
N PRO A 578 -4.55 -11.72 -1.42
CA PRO A 578 -5.19 -11.91 -0.14
C PRO A 578 -5.01 -13.36 0.33
N LYS A 579 -4.82 -13.53 1.63
CA LYS A 579 -4.72 -14.84 2.25
C LYS A 579 -5.95 -15.14 3.09
N VAL A 580 -6.45 -16.37 3.01
CA VAL A 580 -7.54 -16.85 3.87
C VAL A 580 -6.93 -17.54 5.09
N TYR A 581 -7.41 -17.14 6.27
CA TYR A 581 -6.96 -17.66 7.55
C TYR A 581 -8.11 -18.30 8.30
N GLN A 582 -7.85 -19.44 8.93
CA GLN A 582 -8.69 -20.03 9.96
C GLN A 582 -8.13 -19.64 11.33
N ILE A 583 -8.95 -19.02 12.16
CA ILE A 583 -8.57 -18.44 13.44
C ILE A 583 -9.32 -19.14 14.57
N GLU A 584 -8.58 -19.64 15.55
CA GLU A 584 -9.09 -20.01 16.86
C GLU A 584 -9.05 -18.79 17.78
N ILE A 585 -10.18 -18.52 18.42
CA ILE A 585 -10.34 -17.44 19.40
C ILE A 585 -9.91 -17.99 20.75
N LEU A 586 -8.87 -17.40 21.34
CA LEU A 586 -8.32 -17.81 22.64
C LEU A 586 -8.92 -17.00 23.78
N ASP A 587 -8.92 -15.68 23.63
CA ASP A 587 -9.50 -14.74 24.60
C ASP A 587 -9.93 -13.44 23.90
N ASP A 588 -11.23 -13.21 23.84
CA ASP A 588 -11.83 -12.01 23.26
C ASP A 588 -12.19 -10.94 24.31
N THR A 589 -11.92 -11.19 25.59
CA THR A 589 -12.33 -10.35 26.72
C THR A 589 -11.34 -9.24 27.07
N ILE A 590 -10.10 -9.34 26.57
CA ILE A 590 -8.89 -8.65 27.08
C ILE A 590 -9.01 -7.11 27.12
N LEU A 591 -9.98 -6.49 26.44
CA LEU A 591 -9.99 -5.04 26.20
C LEU A 591 -11.37 -4.36 26.30
N LEU A 592 -12.35 -5.01 26.94
CA LEU A 592 -13.38 -4.23 27.61
C LEU A 592 -12.74 -3.70 28.89
N GLU A 593 -12.42 -2.41 28.97
CA GLU A 593 -11.91 -1.82 30.21
C GLU A 593 -12.75 -2.31 31.41
N LYS A 594 -12.08 -2.74 32.48
CA LYS A 594 -12.73 -3.08 33.75
C LYS A 594 -13.32 -1.85 34.42
#